data_AF-A0A218ZMW6-F1
#
_entry.id   AF-A0A218ZMW6-F1
#
_cell.length_a   1.000
_cell.length_b   1.000
_cell.length_c   1.000
_cell.angle_alpha   90.00
_cell.angle_beta   90.00
_cell.angle_gamma   90.00
#
_symmetry.space_group_name_H-M   'P 1'
#
loop_
_entity.id
_entity.type
_entity.pdbx_description
1 polymer ?
#
loop_
_entity_poly.entity_id
_entity_poly.type
_entity_poly.pdbx_seq_one_letter_code
_entity_poly.pdbx_strand_id
1 'polypeptide(L)'
;MSFKDEYISEIVKNVKERNFPEDYIHEPADSIEIKIITGTELFMYRKDELTNLVIDGHSLPFDDPYIAKYYYFCSLQRKESVMVPDKETVRKVIKRFERDLDEDRNLAYSIMNNLSEEEKKSIMIELGNISTFFFILFYDIIMD
;
A
#
# COMPACT_ATOMS: atom_id res chain seq x y z
N MET A 1 24.85 -1.49 -17.84
CA MET A 1 23.92 -1.16 -16.75
C MET A 1 23.31 0.18 -17.12
N SER A 2 21.99 0.24 -17.25
CA SER A 2 21.28 1.50 -17.50
C SER A 2 21.45 2.41 -16.28
N PHE A 3 21.46 3.73 -16.46
CA PHE A 3 21.50 4.65 -15.32
C PHE A 3 20.34 4.40 -14.35
N LYS A 4 19.17 4.00 -14.87
CA LYS A 4 18.01 3.63 -14.05
C LYS A 4 18.27 2.43 -13.16
N ASP A 5 19.02 1.44 -13.65
CA ASP A 5 19.33 0.22 -12.90
C ASP A 5 20.11 0.55 -11.61
N GLU A 6 20.94 1.60 -11.64
CA GLU A 6 21.69 2.06 -10.47
C GLU A 6 20.75 2.62 -9.39
N TYR A 7 19.81 3.49 -9.77
CA TYR A 7 18.82 4.05 -8.84
C TYR A 7 17.85 2.98 -8.32
N ILE A 8 17.37 2.10 -9.19
CA ILE A 8 16.50 0.98 -8.82
C ILE A 8 17.23 0.08 -7.82
N SER A 9 18.48 -0.29 -8.10
CA SER A 9 19.27 -1.13 -7.21
C SER A 9 19.50 -0.47 -5.85
N GLU A 10 19.81 0.82 -5.82
CA GLU A 10 20.02 1.56 -4.57
C GLU A 10 18.71 1.69 -3.78
N ILE A 11 17.57 1.93 -4.44
CA ILE A 11 16.26 1.98 -3.77
C ILE A 11 15.90 0.61 -3.20
N VAL A 12 15.99 -0.47 -3.98
CA VAL A 12 15.68 -1.84 -3.53
C VAL A 12 16.57 -2.26 -2.34
N LYS A 13 17.82 -1.79 -2.30
CA LYS A 13 18.76 -2.07 -1.21
C LYS A 13 18.42 -1.34 0.08
N ASN A 14 17.92 -0.11 0.00
CA ASN A 14 17.72 0.76 1.17
C ASN A 14 16.27 0.82 1.65
N VAL A 15 15.30 0.61 0.77
CA VAL A 15 13.87 0.57 1.09
C VAL A 15 13.49 -0.84 1.51
N LYS A 16 12.94 -0.97 2.72
CA LYS A 16 12.59 -2.28 3.29
C LYS A 16 11.22 -2.73 2.80
N GLU A 17 11.21 -3.69 1.88
CA GLU A 17 9.99 -4.38 1.48
C GLU A 17 9.32 -5.06 2.69
N ARG A 18 8.01 -4.85 2.82
CA ARG A 18 7.19 -5.33 3.92
C ARG A 18 5.85 -5.83 3.37
N ASN A 19 5.44 -7.01 3.82
CA ASN A 19 4.14 -7.60 3.51
C ASN A 19 3.09 -7.06 4.47
N PHE A 20 2.02 -6.49 3.91
CA PHE A 20 0.90 -6.04 4.72
C PHE A 20 -0.27 -7.01 4.56
N PRO A 21 -0.91 -7.50 5.63
CA PRO A 21 -0.72 -7.10 7.02
C PRO A 21 0.27 -7.96 7.81
N GLU A 22 0.85 -9.01 7.21
CA GLU A 22 1.57 -10.08 7.91
C GLU A 22 2.78 -9.59 8.72
N ASP A 23 3.55 -8.62 8.21
CA ASP A 23 4.71 -8.08 8.92
C ASP A 23 4.33 -7.09 10.04
N TYR A 24 3.05 -6.71 10.11
CA TYR A 24 2.52 -5.73 11.06
C TYR A 24 1.66 -6.36 12.14
N ILE A 25 1.16 -7.57 11.90
CA ILE A 25 0.34 -8.34 12.84
C ILE A 25 1.17 -9.47 13.41
N HIS A 26 1.44 -9.39 14.71
CA HIS A 26 1.97 -10.51 15.47
C HIS A 26 0.76 -11.11 16.22
N GLU A 27 0.31 -12.28 15.75
CA GLU A 27 -0.88 -13.06 16.18
C GLU A 27 -1.66 -12.51 17.40
N PRO A 28 -2.79 -11.81 17.19
CA PRO A 28 -3.72 -11.52 18.26
C PRO A 28 -4.66 -12.71 18.46
N ALA A 29 -4.89 -13.05 19.74
CA ALA A 29 -5.72 -14.15 20.20
C ALA A 29 -7.19 -14.12 19.72
N ASP A 30 -7.63 -13.04 19.05
CA ASP A 30 -9.02 -12.78 18.65
C ASP A 30 -9.17 -12.36 17.17
N SER A 31 -8.30 -12.87 16.29
CA SER A 31 -8.36 -12.57 14.85
C SER A 31 -9.50 -13.33 14.15
N ILE A 32 -10.21 -12.69 13.22
CA ILE A 32 -11.17 -13.35 12.34
C ILE A 32 -10.61 -13.44 10.91
N GLU A 33 -10.75 -14.60 10.26
CA GLU A 33 -10.46 -14.69 8.83
C GLU A 33 -11.65 -14.13 8.04
N ILE A 34 -11.36 -13.23 7.11
CA ILE A 34 -12.35 -12.69 6.17
C ILE A 34 -11.92 -13.00 4.73
N LYS A 35 -12.91 -13.06 3.84
CA LYS A 35 -12.65 -12.99 2.40
C LYS A 35 -12.58 -11.54 1.96
N ILE A 36 -11.62 -11.24 1.09
CA ILE A 36 -11.43 -9.92 0.50
C ILE A 36 -11.78 -9.98 -0.98
N ILE A 37 -12.51 -8.96 -1.42
CA ILE A 37 -12.76 -8.73 -2.85
C ILE A 37 -11.52 -8.06 -3.41
N THR A 38 -10.95 -8.62 -4.47
CA THR A 38 -9.81 -8.04 -5.19
C THR A 38 -10.27 -7.55 -6.55
N GLY A 39 -9.62 -6.51 -7.08
CA GLY A 39 -9.98 -5.95 -8.38
C GLY A 39 -8.84 -5.17 -9.02
N THR A 40 -9.15 -4.51 -10.13
CA THR A 40 -8.22 -3.63 -10.85
C THR A 40 -8.44 -2.16 -10.53
N GLU A 41 -9.69 -1.72 -10.41
CA GLU A 41 -10.05 -0.35 -10.04
C GLU A 41 -10.32 -0.29 -8.54
N LEU A 42 -9.45 0.38 -7.79
CA LEU A 42 -9.60 0.56 -6.34
C LEU A 42 -9.49 2.02 -5.96
N PHE A 43 -10.51 2.53 -5.28
CA PHE A 43 -10.49 3.86 -4.68
C PHE A 43 -11.38 3.95 -3.45
N MET A 44 -11.14 4.96 -2.62
CA MET A 44 -11.94 5.23 -1.42
C MET A 44 -12.52 6.64 -1.47
N TYR A 45 -13.75 6.80 -1.00
CA TYR A 45 -14.38 8.11 -0.81
C TYR A 45 -15.25 8.13 0.44
N ARG A 46 -15.58 9.33 0.92
CA ARG A 46 -16.45 9.51 2.09
C ARG A 46 -17.85 9.96 1.65
N LYS A 47 -18.89 9.32 2.19
CA LYS A 47 -20.30 9.68 1.96
C LYS A 47 -21.13 9.31 3.18
N ASP A 48 -22.01 10.23 3.61
CA ASP A 48 -22.97 10.03 4.71
C ASP A 48 -22.32 9.40 5.96
N GLU A 49 -21.19 10.01 6.38
CA GLU A 49 -20.33 9.59 7.50
C GLU A 49 -19.50 8.31 7.29
N LEU A 50 -19.86 7.46 6.33
CA LEU A 50 -19.17 6.20 6.01
C LEU A 50 -17.98 6.41 5.06
N THR A 51 -16.98 5.54 5.22
CA THR A 51 -15.90 5.37 4.23
C THR A 51 -16.29 4.26 3.28
N ASN A 52 -16.42 4.59 2.00
CA ASN A 52 -16.76 3.62 0.95
C ASN A 52 -15.49 3.22 0.21
N LEU A 53 -15.21 1.92 0.20
CA LEU A 53 -14.18 1.31 -0.64
C LEU A 53 -14.86 0.79 -1.91
N VAL A 54 -14.42 1.24 -3.08
CA VAL A 54 -14.91 0.76 -4.37
C VAL A 54 -13.87 -0.17 -4.98
N ILE A 55 -14.31 -1.34 -5.42
CA ILE A 55 -13.49 -2.35 -6.10
C ILE A 55 -14.24 -2.80 -7.35
N ASP A 56 -13.72 -2.49 -8.53
CA ASP A 56 -14.33 -2.80 -9.84
C ASP A 56 -15.84 -2.44 -9.89
N GLY A 57 -16.20 -1.26 -9.36
CA GLY A 57 -17.59 -0.78 -9.30
C GLY A 57 -18.43 -1.28 -8.11
N HIS A 58 -17.93 -2.22 -7.32
CA HIS A 58 -18.59 -2.67 -6.08
C HIS A 58 -18.26 -1.76 -4.90
N SER A 59 -19.27 -1.12 -4.32
CA SER A 59 -19.09 -0.23 -3.15
C SER A 59 -19.29 -0.99 -1.84
N LEU A 60 -18.27 -0.99 -1.00
CA LEU A 60 -18.24 -1.57 0.35
C LEU A 60 -18.22 -0.44 1.39
N PRO A 61 -19.33 -0.22 2.13
CA PRO A 61 -19.39 0.81 3.16
C PRO A 61 -18.77 0.34 4.48
N PHE A 62 -17.96 1.18 5.09
CA PHE A 62 -17.36 0.97 6.41
C PHE A 62 -17.66 2.16 7.33
N ASP A 63 -17.99 1.86 8.58
CA ASP A 63 -18.19 2.84 9.66
C ASP A 63 -16.86 3.30 10.28
N ASP A 64 -15.77 2.54 10.06
CA ASP A 64 -14.42 2.90 10.47
C ASP A 64 -13.48 3.06 9.27
N PRO A 65 -12.85 4.25 9.10
CA PRO A 65 -11.91 4.49 8.01
C PRO A 65 -10.65 3.61 8.08
N TYR A 66 -10.21 3.18 9.27
CA TYR A 66 -9.05 2.31 9.41
C TYR A 66 -9.35 0.88 8.97
N ILE A 67 -10.58 0.39 9.19
CA ILE A 67 -11.00 -0.91 8.66
C ILE A 67 -11.10 -0.83 7.13
N ALA A 68 -11.67 0.25 6.58
CA ALA A 68 -11.70 0.47 5.14
C ALA A 68 -10.29 0.48 4.52
N LYS A 69 -9.34 1.21 5.13
CA LYS A 69 -7.93 1.23 4.70
C LYS A 69 -7.27 -0.14 4.77
N TYR A 70 -7.57 -0.92 5.80
CA TYR A 70 -7.06 -2.29 5.93
C TYR A 70 -7.52 -3.17 4.76
N TYR A 71 -8.81 -3.14 4.47
CA TYR A 71 -9.36 -3.82 3.30
C TYR A 71 -8.74 -3.31 2.01
N TYR A 72 -8.60 -1.99 1.85
CA TYR A 72 -8.01 -1.37 0.67
C TYR A 72 -6.57 -1.88 0.40
N PHE A 73 -5.68 -1.83 1.39
CA PHE A 73 -4.30 -2.28 1.21
C PHE A 73 -4.19 -3.80 1.00
N CYS A 74 -5.05 -4.60 1.63
CA CYS A 74 -5.09 -6.04 1.34
C CYS A 74 -5.59 -6.33 -0.08
N SER A 75 -6.57 -5.55 -0.56
CA SER A 75 -7.13 -5.67 -1.90
C SER A 75 -6.12 -5.25 -2.98
N LEU A 76 -5.36 -4.17 -2.74
CA LEU A 76 -4.24 -3.76 -3.61
C LEU A 76 -3.19 -4.86 -3.75
N GLN A 77 -2.97 -5.66 -2.70
CA GLN A 77 -2.06 -6.79 -2.72
C GLN A 77 -2.67 -8.08 -3.28
N ARG A 78 -3.91 -8.03 -3.78
CA ARG A 78 -4.64 -9.17 -4.32
C ARG A 78 -4.74 -10.34 -3.34
N LYS A 79 -4.83 -10.05 -2.03
CA LYS A 79 -5.06 -11.07 -1.02
C LYS A 79 -6.53 -11.50 -1.06
N GLU A 80 -6.77 -12.79 -1.20
CA GLU A 80 -8.13 -13.36 -1.24
C GLU A 80 -8.72 -13.59 0.15
N SER A 81 -7.87 -13.88 1.14
CA SER A 81 -8.24 -13.94 2.55
C SER A 81 -7.16 -13.34 3.44
N VAL A 82 -7.60 -12.73 4.54
CA VAL A 82 -6.71 -12.14 5.54
C VAL A 82 -7.30 -12.31 6.94
N MET A 83 -6.40 -12.40 7.93
CA MET A 83 -6.77 -12.30 9.34
C MET A 83 -6.97 -10.83 9.68
N VAL A 84 -8.12 -10.48 10.26
CA VAL A 84 -8.40 -9.13 10.75
C VAL A 84 -8.44 -9.17 12.28
N PRO A 85 -7.57 -8.39 12.95
CA PRO A 85 -7.56 -8.30 14.40
C PRO A 85 -8.68 -7.36 14.88
N ASP A 86 -8.72 -7.09 16.18
CA ASP A 86 -9.64 -6.09 16.71
C ASP A 86 -9.38 -4.69 16.11
N LYS A 87 -10.41 -3.84 16.15
CA LYS A 87 -10.42 -2.49 15.56
C LYS A 87 -9.28 -1.59 16.05
N GLU A 88 -8.85 -1.72 17.31
CA GLU A 88 -7.76 -0.91 17.84
C GLU A 88 -6.39 -1.40 17.33
N THR A 89 -6.22 -2.71 17.19
CA THR A 89 -5.05 -3.30 16.52
C THR A 89 -5.00 -2.90 15.05
N VAL A 90 -6.11 -2.97 14.31
CA VAL A 90 -6.17 -2.49 12.91
C VAL A 90 -5.72 -1.04 12.80
N ARG A 91 -6.23 -0.16 13.67
CA ARG A 91 -5.83 1.25 13.68
C ARG A 91 -4.33 1.44 13.89
N LYS A 92 -3.71 0.70 14.83
CA LYS A 92 -2.26 0.75 15.08
C LYS A 92 -1.46 0.25 13.89
N VAL A 93 -1.90 -0.85 13.28
CA VAL A 93 -1.30 -1.47 12.09
C VAL A 93 -1.32 -0.49 10.92
N ILE A 94 -2.47 0.13 10.62
CA ILE A 94 -2.57 1.12 9.54
C ILE A 94 -1.68 2.33 9.80
N LYS A 95 -1.72 2.91 10.99
CA LYS A 95 -0.88 4.07 11.31
C LYS A 95 0.62 3.77 11.15
N ARG A 96 1.03 2.57 11.55
CA ARG A 96 2.42 2.13 11.40
C ARG A 96 2.77 1.92 9.93
N PHE A 97 1.90 1.24 9.17
CA PHE A 97 2.11 0.99 7.75
C PHE A 97 2.19 2.29 6.94
N GLU A 98 1.27 3.23 7.15
CA GLU A 98 1.28 4.53 6.45
C GLU A 98 2.54 5.35 6.77
N ARG A 99 2.99 5.35 8.03
CA ARG A 99 4.25 6.00 8.40
C ARG A 99 5.45 5.35 7.71
N ASP A 100 5.49 4.01 7.70
CA ASP A 100 6.56 3.26 7.06
C ASP A 100 6.59 3.52 5.54
N LEU A 101 5.43 3.63 4.88
CA LEU A 101 5.31 4.05 3.47
C LEU A 101 5.83 5.48 3.26
N ASP A 102 5.47 6.43 4.11
CA ASP A 102 5.92 7.82 3.97
C ASP A 102 7.45 7.94 4.17
N GLU A 103 8.02 7.24 5.16
CA GLU A 103 9.46 7.19 5.39
C GLU A 103 10.22 6.60 4.19
N ASP A 104 9.75 5.46 3.67
CA ASP A 104 10.36 4.79 2.52
C ASP A 104 10.22 5.59 1.23
N ARG A 105 9.07 6.25 1.02
CA ARG A 105 8.84 7.11 -0.13
C ARG A 105 9.80 8.30 -0.10
N ASN A 106 9.95 8.95 1.05
CA ASN A 106 10.90 10.05 1.22
C ASN A 106 12.35 9.61 0.98
N LEU A 107 12.72 8.41 1.44
CA LEU A 107 14.03 7.83 1.18
C LEU A 107 14.26 7.61 -0.31
N ALA A 108 13.30 7.00 -1.02
CA ALA A 108 13.39 6.80 -2.47
C ALA A 108 13.50 8.14 -3.23
N TYR A 109 12.72 9.15 -2.85
CA TYR A 109 12.85 10.49 -3.42
C TYR A 109 14.22 11.13 -3.15
N SER A 110 14.80 10.91 -1.97
CA SER A 110 16.12 11.43 -1.63
C SER A 110 17.23 10.81 -2.49
N ILE A 111 17.10 9.51 -2.81
CA ILE A 111 18.02 8.79 -3.71
C ILE A 111 17.94 9.36 -5.12
N MET A 112 16.75 9.75 -5.57
CA MET A 112 16.50 10.31 -6.91
C MET A 112 16.52 11.84 -6.97
N ASN A 113 17.04 12.53 -5.95
CA ASN A 113 16.87 13.98 -5.79
C ASN A 113 17.40 14.82 -6.97
N ASN A 114 18.41 14.32 -7.68
CA ASN A 114 19.06 15.00 -8.80
C ASN A 114 18.38 14.72 -10.15
N LEU A 115 17.37 13.85 -10.19
CA LEU A 115 16.65 13.48 -11.41
C LEU A 115 15.50 14.44 -11.69
N SER A 116 15.12 14.54 -12.96
CA SER A 116 13.87 15.18 -13.38
C SER A 116 12.64 14.38 -12.92
N GLU A 117 11.47 15.01 -12.88
CA GLU A 117 10.22 14.33 -12.49
C GLU A 117 9.85 13.19 -13.45
N GLU A 118 10.14 13.33 -14.75
CA GLU A 118 9.91 12.28 -15.75
C GLU A 118 10.79 11.04 -15.50
N GLU A 119 12.06 11.26 -15.14
CA GLU A 119 12.99 10.17 -14.80
C GLU A 119 12.57 9.48 -13.49
N LYS A 120 12.17 10.26 -12.47
CA LYS A 120 11.61 9.73 -11.21
C LYS A 120 10.38 8.88 -11.47
N LYS A 121 9.41 9.40 -12.23
CA LYS A 121 8.17 8.68 -12.59
C LYS A 121 8.50 7.39 -13.31
N SER A 122 9.41 7.42 -14.27
CA SER A 122 9.83 6.21 -14.98
C SER A 122 10.46 5.17 -14.07
N ILE A 123 11.29 5.56 -13.10
CA ILE A 123 11.91 4.64 -12.13
C ILE A 123 10.87 4.08 -11.16
N MET A 124 9.93 4.89 -10.69
CA MET A 124 8.83 4.45 -9.81
C MET A 124 7.91 3.44 -10.49
N ILE A 125 7.60 3.63 -11.77
CA ILE A 125 6.86 2.65 -12.57
C ILE A 125 7.64 1.33 -12.67
N GLU A 126 8.95 1.39 -12.95
CA GLU A 126 9.80 0.20 -13.01
C GLU A 126 9.85 -0.52 -11.64
N LEU A 127 9.99 0.21 -10.53
CA LEU A 127 9.92 -0.34 -9.18
C LEU A 127 8.57 -0.99 -8.88
N GLY A 128 7.46 -0.35 -9.26
CA GLY A 128 6.11 -0.91 -9.10
C GLY A 128 5.89 -2.22 -9.87
N ASN A 129 6.63 -2.43 -10.96
CA ASN A 129 6.62 -3.70 -11.69
C ASN A 129 7.49 -4.79 -11.04
N ILE A 130 8.41 -4.42 -10.15
CA ILE A 130 9.30 -5.37 -9.44
C ILE A 130 8.58 -6.02 -8.26
N SER A 131 7.86 -5.24 -7.45
CA SER A 131 7.14 -5.78 -6.30
C SER A 131 5.86 -5.01 -5.98
N THR A 132 4.90 -5.72 -5.40
CA THR A 132 3.63 -5.16 -4.95
C THR A 132 3.83 -4.09 -3.87
N PHE A 133 4.87 -4.23 -3.04
CA PHE A 133 5.21 -3.21 -2.05
C PHE A 133 5.55 -1.87 -2.72
N PHE A 134 6.44 -1.88 -3.72
CA PHE A 134 6.79 -0.67 -4.46
C PHE A 134 5.63 -0.12 -5.28
N PHE A 135 4.76 -0.99 -5.80
CA PHE A 135 3.52 -0.56 -6.45
C PHE A 135 2.64 0.24 -5.49
N ILE A 136 2.47 -0.21 -4.24
CA ILE A 136 1.72 0.52 -3.22
C ILE A 136 2.43 1.81 -2.83
N LEU A 137 3.75 1.77 -2.66
CA LEU A 137 4.56 2.92 -2.28
C LEU A 137 4.37 4.11 -3.22
N PHE A 138 4.24 3.83 -4.52
CA PHE A 138 4.10 4.82 -5.59
C PHE A 138 2.75 4.77 -6.31
N TYR A 139 1.72 4.19 -5.69
CA TYR A 139 0.43 3.93 -6.34
C TYR A 139 -0.15 5.19 -7.01
N ASP A 140 -0.21 6.30 -6.28
CA ASP A 140 -0.77 7.56 -6.78
C ASP A 140 -0.04 8.07 -8.04
N ILE A 141 1.26 7.78 -8.18
CA ILE A 141 2.09 8.25 -9.29
C ILE A 141 1.99 7.31 -10.50
N ILE A 142 1.83 6.01 -10.24
CA ILE A 142 1.70 4.98 -11.28
C ILE A 142 0.31 5.05 -11.92
N MET A 143 -0.71 5.44 -11.15
CA MET A 143 -2.10 5.50 -11.60
C MET A 143 -2.51 6.87 -12.14
N ASP A 144 -1.72 7.94 -11.90
CA ASP A 144 -1.84 9.27 -12.53
C ASP A 144 -1.26 9.30 -13.96
#